data_AF-A0A965U4F3-F1
#
_entry.id   AF-A0A965U4F3-F1
#
_cell.length_a   1.000
_cell.length_b   1.000
_cell.length_c   1.000
_cell.angle_alpha   90.00
_cell.angle_beta   90.00
_cell.angle_gamma   90.00
#
_symmetry.space_group_name_H-M   'P 1'
#
loop_
_entity.id
_entity.type
_entity.pdbx_description
1 polymer ?
#
loop_
_entity_poly.entity_id
_entity_poly.type
_entity_poly.pdbx_seq_one_letter_code
_entity_poly.pdbx_strand_id
1 'polypeptide(L)'
;MNRTRSRRFLTILLIAIVVLTFCATGALAEGDAAEYQSNMFGTFWALVPPIIAIALALITKEVYMSLFVGIAAGALFYANFNPVRALTGMFEHGFIAKLADAWNVGILIFLVSLGILVALMNRAGG
;
A
#
# COMPACT_ATOMS: atom_id res chain seq x y z
N MET A 1 36.41 -6.90 22.66
CA MET A 1 36.03 -7.00 21.23
C MET A 1 34.63 -7.64 21.13
N ASN A 2 33.67 -6.97 20.48
CA ASN A 2 32.38 -7.51 19.97
C ASN A 2 31.11 -7.65 20.86
N ARG A 3 30.76 -6.68 21.74
CA ARG A 3 29.44 -6.69 22.44
C ARG A 3 28.25 -6.11 21.63
N THR A 4 28.48 -5.45 20.50
CA THR A 4 27.42 -4.76 19.71
C THR A 4 26.78 -5.61 18.62
N ARG A 5 27.44 -6.70 18.16
CA ARG A 5 26.94 -7.57 17.07
C ARG A 5 25.80 -8.49 17.52
N SER A 6 25.82 -8.93 18.79
CA SER A 6 24.82 -9.85 19.35
C SER A 6 23.44 -9.20 19.50
N ARG A 7 23.34 -7.91 19.84
CA ARG A 7 22.05 -7.20 19.90
C ARG A 7 21.40 -7.02 18.52
N ARG A 8 22.19 -6.75 17.48
CA ARG A 8 21.70 -6.68 16.09
C ARG A 8 21.22 -8.04 15.59
N PHE A 9 21.95 -9.10 15.92
CA PHE A 9 21.56 -10.47 15.60
C PHE A 9 20.30 -10.89 16.37
N LEU A 10 20.19 -10.53 17.65
CA LEU A 10 19.02 -10.77 18.50
C LEU A 10 17.80 -9.97 18.01
N THR A 11 17.96 -8.72 17.56
CA THR A 11 16.88 -7.94 16.95
C THR A 11 16.47 -8.48 15.59
N ILE A 12 17.40 -8.96 14.76
CA ILE A 12 17.08 -9.60 13.48
C ILE A 12 16.37 -10.94 13.70
N LEU A 13 16.79 -11.71 14.71
CA LEU A 13 16.13 -12.95 15.14
C LEU A 13 14.73 -12.68 15.70
N LEU A 14 14.56 -11.65 16.53
CA LEU A 14 13.24 -11.24 17.04
C LEU A 14 12.34 -10.71 15.92
N ILE A 15 12.85 -9.94 14.96
CA ILE A 15 12.10 -9.52 13.77
C ILE A 15 11.74 -10.75 12.93
N ALA A 16 12.64 -11.72 12.74
CA ALA A 16 12.35 -12.95 12.00
C ALA A 16 11.31 -13.83 12.70
N ILE A 17 11.34 -13.93 14.03
CA ILE A 17 10.35 -14.66 14.84
C ILE A 17 9.00 -13.93 14.81
N VAL A 18 8.99 -12.59 14.93
CA VAL A 18 7.77 -11.78 14.76
C VAL A 18 7.19 -11.97 13.36
N VAL A 19 8.02 -11.93 12.31
CA VAL A 19 7.62 -12.17 10.91
C VAL A 19 7.10 -13.59 10.69
N LEU A 20 7.72 -14.62 11.28
CA LEU A 20 7.25 -16.01 11.21
C LEU A 20 5.91 -16.21 11.93
N THR A 21 5.74 -15.59 13.11
CA THR A 21 4.47 -15.62 13.85
C THR A 21 3.39 -14.80 13.12
N PHE A 22 3.80 -13.78 12.37
CA PHE A 22 2.94 -12.99 11.48
C PHE A 22 2.50 -13.73 10.21
N CYS A 23 3.38 -14.55 9.63
CA CYS A 23 3.06 -15.39 8.48
C CYS A 23 2.14 -16.56 8.86
N ALA A 24 2.29 -17.13 10.06
CA ALA A 24 1.45 -18.23 10.53
C ALA A 24 -0.02 -17.82 10.75
N THR A 25 -0.27 -16.57 11.13
CA THR A 25 -1.63 -16.02 11.29
C THR A 25 -2.30 -15.65 9.96
N GLY A 26 -1.54 -15.56 8.86
CA GLY A 26 -2.07 -15.36 7.51
C GLY A 26 -2.47 -16.64 6.78
N ALA A 27 -1.99 -17.81 7.24
CA ALA A 27 -2.19 -19.09 6.54
C ALA A 27 -3.43 -19.89 6.99
N LEU A 28 -4.15 -19.46 8.03
CA LEU A 28 -5.31 -20.19 8.59
C LEU A 28 -6.56 -19.31 8.84
N ALA A 29 -6.55 -18.05 8.39
CA ALA A 29 -7.70 -17.16 8.53
C ALA A 29 -8.46 -17.04 7.21
N GLU A 30 -9.04 -18.17 6.78
CA GLU A 30 -10.13 -18.19 5.80
C GLU A 30 -11.42 -17.87 6.55
N GLY A 31 -12.04 -16.73 6.22
CA GLY A 31 -13.32 -16.30 6.80
C GLY A 31 -13.29 -14.83 7.21
N ASP A 32 -13.78 -13.93 6.36
CA ASP A 32 -15.20 -13.59 6.37
C ASP A 32 -15.45 -12.40 5.42
N ALA A 33 -16.53 -12.47 4.66
CA ALA A 33 -17.01 -11.42 3.77
C ALA A 33 -17.77 -10.34 4.56
N ALA A 34 -17.15 -9.84 5.63
CA ALA A 34 -17.66 -8.75 6.44
C ALA A 34 -16.84 -7.49 6.17
N GLU A 35 -17.52 -6.38 5.91
CA GLU A 35 -16.93 -5.06 5.70
C GLU A 35 -15.99 -4.71 6.85
N TYR A 36 -14.70 -4.87 6.60
CA TYR A 36 -13.69 -4.75 7.63
C TYR A 36 -13.43 -3.26 7.92
N GLN A 37 -13.92 -2.80 9.07
CA GLN A 37 -13.64 -1.48 9.58
C GLN A 37 -12.37 -1.48 10.43
N SER A 38 -11.43 -0.61 10.08
CA SER A 38 -10.29 -0.29 10.93
C SER A 38 -10.77 0.43 12.20
N ASN A 39 -10.16 0.13 13.35
CA ASN A 39 -10.48 0.81 14.61
C ASN A 39 -10.10 2.31 14.61
N MET A 40 -9.42 2.77 13.55
CA MET A 40 -8.91 4.13 13.38
C MET A 40 -9.79 4.96 12.43
N PHE A 41 -10.86 4.37 11.88
CA PHE A 41 -11.79 5.05 10.99
C PHE A 41 -12.49 6.23 11.67
N GLY A 42 -12.46 7.41 11.05
CA GLY A 42 -13.09 8.63 11.59
C GLY A 42 -12.35 9.30 12.75
N THR A 43 -11.16 8.83 13.12
CA THR A 43 -10.35 9.42 14.19
C THR A 43 -9.18 10.24 13.63
N PHE A 44 -8.51 11.03 14.48
CA PHE A 44 -7.30 11.80 14.11
C PHE A 44 -6.20 10.93 13.46
N TRP A 45 -6.16 9.63 13.78
CA TRP A 45 -5.20 8.68 13.23
C TRP A 45 -5.35 8.44 11.72
N ALA A 46 -6.50 8.73 11.12
CA ALA A 46 -6.70 8.62 9.67
C ALA A 46 -5.90 9.68 8.88
N LEU A 47 -5.49 10.78 9.53
CA LEU A 47 -4.69 11.83 8.90
C LEU A 47 -3.19 11.50 8.86
N VAL A 48 -2.76 10.53 9.67
CA VAL A 48 -1.34 10.17 9.80
C VAL A 48 -0.76 9.62 8.48
N PRO A 49 -1.40 8.69 7.73
CA PRO A 49 -0.85 8.25 6.45
C PRO A 49 -0.69 9.37 5.40
N PRO A 50 -1.67 10.29 5.21
CA PRO A 50 -1.48 11.49 4.38
C PRO A 50 -0.32 12.39 4.85
N ILE A 51 -0.18 12.63 6.16
CA ILE A 51 0.89 13.47 6.70
C ILE A 51 2.26 12.83 6.42
N ILE A 52 2.40 11.53 6.63
CA ILE A 52 3.64 10.80 6.33
C ILE A 52 4.00 10.95 4.85
N ALA A 53 3.03 10.79 3.94
CA ALA A 53 3.25 10.94 2.50
C ALA A 53 3.71 12.34 2.10
N ILE A 54 3.15 13.40 2.70
CA ILE A 54 3.52 14.78 2.38
C ILE A 54 4.89 15.11 2.99
N ALA A 55 5.12 14.75 4.25
CA ALA A 55 6.37 15.04 4.95
C ALA A 55 7.56 14.35 4.25
N LEU A 56 7.42 13.08 3.88
CA LEU A 56 8.46 12.36 3.16
C LEU A 56 8.70 12.95 1.76
N ALA A 57 7.66 13.37 1.04
CA ALA A 57 7.80 13.97 -0.28
C ALA A 57 8.61 15.27 -0.24
N LEU A 58 8.48 16.07 0.83
CA LEU A 58 9.23 17.31 1.01
C LEU A 58 10.69 17.07 1.40
N ILE A 59 10.98 16.04 2.20
CA ILE A 59 12.36 15.72 2.63
C ILE A 59 13.13 15.02 1.52
N THR A 60 12.54 13.98 0.89
CA THR A 60 13.24 13.14 -0.08
C THR A 60 13.22 13.72 -1.49
N LYS A 61 12.35 14.70 -1.77
CA LYS A 61 12.07 15.24 -3.12
C LYS A 61 11.69 14.17 -4.15
N GLU A 62 11.32 12.97 -3.70
CA GLU A 62 10.88 11.85 -4.52
C GLU A 62 9.41 11.56 -4.23
N VAL A 63 8.52 12.10 -5.07
CA VAL A 63 7.06 12.01 -4.87
C VAL A 63 6.56 10.58 -5.03
N TYR A 64 7.09 9.83 -6.00
CA TYR A 64 6.65 8.45 -6.28
C TYR A 64 6.87 7.52 -5.08
N MET A 65 8.09 7.53 -4.52
CA MET A 65 8.42 6.67 -3.39
C MET A 65 7.71 7.11 -2.11
N SER A 66 7.53 8.43 -1.92
CA SER A 66 6.76 8.94 -0.78
C SER A 66 5.29 8.53 -0.83
N LEU A 67 4.68 8.58 -2.01
CA LEU A 67 3.29 8.20 -2.22
C LEU A 67 3.08 6.71 -1.96
N PHE A 68 4.03 5.86 -2.39
CA PHE A 68 4.01 4.44 -2.09
C PHE A 68 4.07 4.15 -0.58
N VAL A 69 4.99 4.80 0.15
CA VAL A 69 5.10 4.63 1.61
C VAL A 69 3.84 5.11 2.34
N GLY A 70 3.23 6.20 1.87
CA GLY A 70 1.96 6.70 2.40
C GLY A 70 0.81 5.70 2.25
N ILE A 71 0.66 5.09 1.07
CA ILE A 71 -0.35 4.06 0.82
C ILE A 71 -0.06 2.82 1.67
N ALA A 72 1.19 2.38 1.76
CA ALA A 72 1.57 1.23 2.59
C ALA A 72 1.26 1.46 4.08
N ALA A 73 1.55 2.67 4.60
CA ALA A 73 1.19 3.05 5.96
C ALA A 73 -0.34 3.09 6.17
N GLY A 74 -1.09 3.61 5.19
CA GLY A 74 -2.55 3.64 5.21
C GLY A 74 -3.17 2.24 5.20
N ALA A 75 -2.63 1.34 4.38
CA ALA A 75 -3.06 -0.05 4.32
C ALA A 75 -2.77 -0.81 5.63
N LEU A 76 -1.65 -0.50 6.30
CA LEU A 76 -1.32 -1.09 7.59
C LEU A 76 -2.26 -0.62 8.70
N PHE A 77 -2.66 0.66 8.67
CA PHE A 77 -3.64 1.21 9.62
C PHE A 77 -5.03 0.68 9.34
N TYR A 78 -5.39 0.51 8.06
CA TYR A 78 -6.60 -0.19 7.67
C TYR A 78 -6.62 -1.59 8.26
N ALA A 79 -5.52 -2.35 8.13
CA ALA A 79 -5.37 -3.73 8.59
C ALA A 79 -5.11 -3.93 10.10
N ASN A 80 -5.26 -2.92 10.96
CA ASN A 80 -4.96 -3.00 12.40
C ASN A 80 -3.57 -3.65 12.69
N PHE A 81 -2.53 -3.20 11.98
CA PHE A 81 -1.14 -3.72 12.08
C PHE A 81 -0.92 -5.16 11.59
N ASN A 82 -1.82 -5.70 10.76
CA ASN A 82 -1.62 -6.98 10.08
C ASN A 82 -1.08 -6.83 8.65
N PRO A 83 0.23 -6.99 8.38
CA PRO A 83 0.82 -6.89 7.03
C PRO A 83 0.21 -7.82 5.99
N VAL A 84 -0.21 -9.04 6.34
CA VAL A 84 -0.82 -9.95 5.35
C VAL A 84 -2.14 -9.36 4.86
N ARG A 85 -2.99 -8.93 5.80
CA ARG A 85 -4.28 -8.31 5.49
C ARG A 85 -4.13 -6.90 4.91
N ALA A 86 -3.06 -6.18 5.26
CA ALA A 86 -2.73 -4.88 4.68
C ALA A 86 -2.40 -5.00 3.20
N LEU A 87 -1.60 -6.00 2.83
CA LEU A 87 -1.25 -6.25 1.43
C LEU A 87 -2.48 -6.69 0.63
N THR A 88 -3.25 -7.65 1.12
CA THR A 88 -4.49 -8.07 0.47
C THR A 88 -5.47 -6.90 0.34
N GLY A 89 -5.65 -6.09 1.39
CA GLY A 89 -6.51 -4.90 1.34
C GLY A 89 -6.01 -3.82 0.38
N MET A 90 -4.69 -3.61 0.29
CA MET A 90 -4.10 -2.66 -0.65
C MET A 90 -4.30 -3.08 -2.11
N PHE A 91 -4.12 -4.37 -2.43
CA PHE A 91 -4.25 -4.87 -3.79
C PHE A 91 -5.70 -5.15 -4.18
N GLU A 92 -6.41 -5.95 -3.40
CA GLU A 92 -7.75 -6.44 -3.74
C GLU A 92 -8.81 -5.35 -3.56
N HIS A 93 -8.85 -4.70 -2.38
CA HIS A 93 -9.83 -3.65 -2.08
C HIS A 93 -9.38 -2.25 -2.51
N GLY A 94 -8.08 -2.03 -2.71
CA GLY A 94 -7.52 -0.77 -3.17
C GLY A 94 -7.37 -0.72 -4.69
N PHE A 95 -6.29 -1.30 -5.21
CA PHE A 95 -5.95 -1.20 -6.63
C PHE A 95 -6.97 -1.90 -7.53
N ILE A 96 -7.24 -3.19 -7.31
CA ILE A 96 -8.05 -4.02 -8.21
C ILE A 96 -9.50 -3.55 -8.17
N ALA A 97 -10.10 -3.35 -6.99
CA ALA A 97 -11.47 -2.86 -6.88
C ALA A 97 -11.67 -1.53 -7.64
N LYS A 98 -10.78 -0.54 -7.43
CA LYS A 98 -10.91 0.77 -8.09
C LYS A 98 -10.61 0.71 -9.59
N LEU A 99 -9.78 -0.22 -10.04
CA LEU A 99 -9.51 -0.40 -11.46
C LEU A 99 -10.58 -1.22 -12.17
N ALA A 100 -11.30 -2.11 -11.47
CA ALA A 100 -12.31 -3.00 -12.04
C ALA A 100 -13.73 -2.42 -12.01
N ASP A 101 -13.97 -1.35 -11.25
CA ASP A 101 -15.25 -0.65 -11.21
C ASP A 101 -15.67 -0.20 -12.62
N ALA A 102 -16.87 -0.58 -13.08
CA ALA A 102 -17.33 -0.32 -14.45
C ALA A 102 -17.27 1.17 -14.85
N TRP A 103 -17.52 2.07 -13.89
CA TRP A 103 -17.39 3.52 -14.08
C TRP A 103 -15.94 3.94 -14.33
N ASN A 104 -15.00 3.40 -13.56
CA ASN A 104 -13.59 3.74 -13.64
C ASN A 104 -12.95 3.11 -14.89
N VAL A 105 -13.31 1.87 -15.21
CA VAL A 105 -12.87 1.16 -16.42
C VAL A 105 -13.22 1.94 -17.68
N GLY A 106 -14.43 2.53 -17.75
CA GLY A 106 -14.82 3.37 -18.89
C GLY A 106 -13.87 4.55 -19.11
N ILE A 107 -13.47 5.23 -18.03
CA ILE A 107 -12.51 6.33 -18.08
C ILE A 107 -11.12 5.82 -18.49
N LEU A 108 -10.67 4.67 -17.98
CA LEU A 108 -9.37 4.09 -18.33
C LEU A 108 -9.28 3.75 -19.83
N ILE A 109 -10.32 3.12 -20.40
CA ILE A 109 -10.39 2.81 -21.84
C ILE A 109 -10.35 4.09 -22.67
N PHE A 110 -11.06 5.13 -22.22
CA PHE A 110 -11.06 6.44 -22.89
C PHE A 110 -9.67 7.09 -22.88
N LEU A 111 -8.98 7.12 -21.73
CA LEU A 111 -7.63 7.68 -21.61
C LEU A 111 -6.60 6.92 -22.47
N VAL A 112 -6.67 5.58 -22.48
CA VAL A 112 -5.79 4.77 -23.33
C VAL A 112 -6.04 5.06 -24.81
N SER A 113 -7.30 5.18 -25.22
CA SER A 113 -7.65 5.52 -26.60
C SER A 113 -7.14 6.91 -26.99
N LEU A 114 -7.31 7.92 -26.14
CA LEU A 114 -6.74 9.25 -26.35
C LEU A 114 -5.20 9.22 -26.41
N GLY A 115 -4.55 8.42 -25.56
CA GLY A 115 -3.10 8.25 -25.58
C GLY A 115 -2.60 7.66 -26.90
N ILE A 116 -3.29 6.66 -27.45
CA ILE A 116 -2.98 6.08 -28.77
C ILE A 116 -3.17 7.12 -29.87
N LEU A 117 -4.26 7.88 -29.85
CA LEU A 117 -4.52 8.93 -30.84
C LEU A 117 -3.44 10.01 -30.83
N VAL A 118 -3.01 10.47 -29.64
CA VAL A 118 -1.92 11.45 -29.51
C VAL A 118 -0.58 10.87 -29.97
N ALA A 119 -0.30 9.60 -29.67
CA ALA A 119 0.90 8.93 -30.14
C ALA A 119 0.92 8.78 -31.68
N LEU A 120 -0.23 8.51 -32.30
CA LEU A 120 -0.37 8.46 -33.76
C LEU A 120 -0.25 9.85 -34.38
N MET A 121 -0.82 10.88 -33.75
CA MET A 121 -0.70 12.27 -34.20
C MET A 121 0.75 12.75 -34.18
N ASN A 122 1.50 12.47 -33.10
CA ASN A 122 2.93 12.76 -33.01
C ASN A 122 3.77 12.03 -34.08
N ARG A 123 3.25 10.93 -34.63
CA ARG A 123 3.95 10.10 -35.62
C ARG A 123 3.52 10.37 -37.07
N ALA A 124 2.32 10.90 -37.27
CA ALA A 124 1.72 11.19 -38.58
C ALA A 124 2.11 12.58 -39.14
N GLY A 125 2.99 13.31 -38.47
CA GLY A 125 3.48 14.61 -38.94
C GLY A 125 2.66 15.80 -38.45
N GLY A 126 2.01 15.67 -37.29
CA GLY A 126 1.69 16.82 -36.44
C GLY A 126 2.92 17.34 -35.70
#